data_AF-A0A537UJB4-F1
#
_entry.id   AF-A0A537UJB4-F1
#
_cell.length_a   1.000
_cell.length_b   1.000
_cell.length_c   1.000
_cell.angle_alpha   90.00
_cell.angle_beta   90.00
_cell.angle_gamma   90.00
#
_symmetry.space_group_name_H-M   'P 1'
#
loop_
_entity.id
_entity.type
_entity.pdbx_description
1 polymer ?
#
loop_
_entity_poly.entity_id
_entity_poly.type
_entity_poly.pdbx_seq_one_letter_code
_entity_poly.pdbx_strand_id
1 'polypeptide(L)'
;MIYGAKIVPQLFTAKQIELVTTFADQAVIAIENTRLLNELRQRTDDLSESLEQQTAASQVLQVISSSTGELEPVFQAILASATWSCDAKFGLLYRIENGAARIISRLGIPPALAEYLKRGPHRPPLNRLDPLTAVGRVVQSRQTVHIADYRTDQSYLDRDPLTVAGVELGGIRTLLVVPMIKNDAL
;
A
#
# COMPACT_ATOMS: atom_id res chain seq x y z
N MET A 1 -34.34 -55.56 39.09
CA MET A 1 -35.31 -54.51 39.43
C MET A 1 -34.60 -53.17 39.36
N ILE A 2 -34.96 -52.30 38.42
CA ILE A 2 -34.40 -50.94 38.31
C ILE A 2 -35.60 -49.99 38.31
N TYR A 3 -35.77 -49.24 39.41
CA TYR A 3 -36.82 -48.22 39.53
C TYR A 3 -36.43 -47.00 38.70
N GLY A 4 -37.03 -46.86 37.52
CA GLY A 4 -36.95 -45.62 36.74
C GLY A 4 -37.95 -44.60 37.27
N ALA A 5 -37.49 -43.62 38.04
CA ALA A 5 -38.31 -42.49 38.45
C ALA A 5 -38.68 -41.66 37.21
N LYS A 6 -39.96 -41.70 36.80
CA LYS A 6 -40.51 -40.77 35.81
C LYS A 6 -40.50 -39.36 36.42
N ILE A 7 -39.62 -38.49 35.92
CA ILE A 7 -39.66 -37.06 36.20
C ILE A 7 -40.90 -36.51 35.50
N VAL A 8 -41.92 -36.13 36.26
CA VAL A 8 -43.11 -35.45 35.72
C VAL A 8 -42.74 -33.97 35.55
N PRO A 9 -42.78 -33.40 34.34
CA PRO A 9 -42.46 -32.00 34.13
C PRO A 9 -43.47 -31.13 34.89
N GLN A 10 -42.97 -30.30 35.80
CA GLN A 10 -43.77 -29.37 36.56
C GLN A 10 -43.86 -28.05 35.81
N LEU A 11 -45.07 -27.51 35.69
CA LEU A 11 -45.31 -26.19 35.10
C LEU A 11 -44.60 -25.11 35.93
N PHE A 12 -43.99 -24.14 35.25
CA PHE A 12 -43.39 -22.99 35.91
C PHE A 12 -44.45 -22.18 36.64
N THR A 13 -44.09 -21.72 37.84
CA THR A 13 -44.94 -20.84 38.64
C THR A 13 -44.95 -19.42 38.04
N ALA A 14 -46.01 -18.65 38.31
CA ALA A 14 -46.11 -17.27 37.83
C ALA A 14 -44.90 -16.40 38.23
N LYS A 15 -44.36 -16.60 39.44
CA LYS A 15 -43.16 -15.90 39.93
C LYS A 15 -41.89 -16.24 39.14
N GLN A 16 -41.75 -17.48 38.68
CA GLN A 16 -40.61 -17.90 37.85
C GLN A 16 -40.72 -17.33 36.43
N ILE A 17 -41.94 -17.27 35.89
CA ILE A 17 -42.21 -16.64 34.60
C ILE A 17 -41.91 -15.14 34.68
N GLU A 18 -42.44 -14.45 35.69
CA GLU A 18 -42.21 -13.02 35.92
C GLU A 18 -40.71 -12.68 36.02
N LEU A 19 -39.95 -13.46 36.81
CA LEU A 19 -38.50 -13.27 36.95
C LEU A 19 -37.76 -13.42 35.63
N VAL A 20 -38.07 -14.46 34.84
CA VAL A 20 -37.45 -14.68 33.52
C VAL A 20 -37.85 -13.58 32.54
N THR A 21 -39.09 -13.11 32.57
CA THR A 21 -39.55 -12.01 31.71
C THR A 21 -38.78 -10.73 32.01
N THR A 22 -38.64 -10.33 33.28
CA THR A 22 -37.86 -9.13 33.64
C THR A 22 -36.38 -9.25 33.23
N PHE A 23 -35.81 -10.46 33.36
CA PHE A 23 -34.44 -10.70 32.93
C PHE A 23 -34.30 -10.65 31.40
N ALA A 24 -35.27 -11.21 30.68
CA ALA A 24 -35.32 -11.16 29.21
C ALA A 24 -35.45 -9.72 28.69
N ASP A 25 -36.28 -8.90 29.33
CA ASP A 25 -36.44 -7.48 28.98
C ASP A 25 -35.11 -6.71 29.09
N GLN A 26 -34.36 -6.94 30.18
CA GLN A 26 -33.05 -6.32 30.38
C GLN A 26 -31.98 -6.89 29.43
N ALA A 27 -32.02 -8.20 29.16
CA ALA A 27 -31.08 -8.86 28.26
C ALA A 27 -31.23 -8.35 26.82
N VAL A 28 -32.46 -8.16 26.34
CA VAL A 28 -32.72 -7.59 25.01
C VAL A 28 -32.16 -6.18 24.89
N ILE A 29 -32.34 -5.34 25.91
CA ILE A 29 -31.78 -3.97 25.94
C ILE A 29 -30.24 -4.02 25.88
N ALA A 30 -29.60 -4.89 26.67
CA ALA A 30 -28.15 -5.01 26.70
C ALA A 30 -27.56 -5.53 25.37
N ILE A 31 -28.22 -6.50 24.75
CA ILE A 31 -27.83 -7.05 23.44
C ILE A 31 -27.96 -5.95 22.38
N GLU A 32 -29.06 -5.22 22.38
CA GLU A 32 -29.31 -4.16 21.40
C GLU A 32 -28.31 -2.99 21.55
N ASN A 33 -27.97 -2.61 22.78
CA ASN A 33 -26.92 -1.62 23.04
C ASN A 33 -25.55 -2.07 22.52
N THR A 34 -25.23 -3.36 22.66
CA THR A 34 -23.96 -3.90 22.15
C THR A 34 -23.95 -3.92 20.62
N ARG A 35 -25.08 -4.29 20.01
CA ARG A 35 -25.27 -4.26 18.55
C ARG A 35 -25.10 -2.84 17.99
N LEU A 36 -25.80 -1.86 18.58
CA LEU A 36 -25.73 -0.45 18.19
C LEU A 36 -24.33 0.14 18.38
N LEU A 37 -23.65 -0.19 19.49
CA LEU A 37 -22.29 0.26 19.73
C LEU A 37 -21.31 -0.29 18.68
N ASN A 38 -21.47 -1.55 18.29
CA ASN A 38 -20.64 -2.15 17.25
C ASN A 38 -20.90 -1.52 15.88
N GLU A 39 -22.15 -1.26 15.52
CA GLU A 39 -22.48 -0.55 14.28
C GLU A 39 -21.92 0.88 14.26
N LEU A 40 -21.98 1.59 15.39
CA LEU A 40 -21.40 2.92 15.51
C LEU A 40 -19.88 2.90 15.33
N ARG A 41 -19.19 1.94 15.95
CA ARG A 41 -17.74 1.77 15.78
C ARG A 41 -17.39 1.48 14.34
N GLN A 42 -18.05 0.52 13.71
CA GLN A 42 -17.83 0.19 12.32
C GLN A 42 -18.02 1.41 11.40
N ARG A 43 -19.12 2.16 11.57
CA ARG A 43 -19.34 3.40 10.79
C ARG A 43 -18.29 4.46 11.05
N THR A 44 -17.78 4.55 12.29
CA THR A 44 -16.73 5.50 12.64
C THR A 44 -15.42 5.12 11.95
N ASP A 45 -15.08 3.84 11.95
CA ASP A 45 -13.89 3.31 11.28
C ASP A 45 -13.98 3.52 9.76
N ASP A 46 -15.10 3.16 9.14
CA ASP A 46 -15.35 3.36 7.69
C ASP A 46 -15.29 4.86 7.31
N LEU A 47 -15.82 5.73 8.17
CA LEU A 47 -15.79 7.19 7.96
C LEU A 47 -14.37 7.74 8.10
N SER A 48 -13.61 7.26 9.09
CA SER A 48 -12.21 7.61 9.27
C SER A 48 -11.37 7.19 8.07
N GLU A 49 -11.54 5.98 7.55
CA GLU A 49 -10.85 5.51 6.34
C GLU A 49 -11.23 6.36 5.12
N SER A 50 -12.53 6.65 4.94
CA SER A 50 -13.00 7.51 3.85
C SER A 50 -12.43 8.92 3.94
N LEU A 51 -12.29 9.47 5.15
CA LEU A 51 -11.74 10.79 5.39
C LEU A 51 -10.22 10.83 5.15
N GLU A 52 -9.49 9.77 5.50
CA GLU A 52 -8.08 9.60 5.14
C GLU A 52 -7.90 9.53 3.62
N GLN A 53 -8.71 8.74 2.92
CA GLN A 53 -8.68 8.67 1.46
C GLN A 53 -9.00 10.02 0.80
N GLN A 54 -10.04 10.73 1.27
CA GLN A 54 -10.37 12.07 0.78
C GLN A 54 -9.27 13.09 1.06
N THR A 55 -8.63 12.99 2.22
CA THR A 55 -7.52 13.88 2.60
C THR A 55 -6.29 13.61 1.74
N ALA A 56 -5.95 12.34 1.50
CA ALA A 56 -4.87 11.95 0.61
C ALA A 56 -5.14 12.43 -0.84
N ALA A 57 -6.35 12.22 -1.35
CA ALA A 57 -6.75 12.71 -2.66
C ALA A 57 -6.70 14.25 -2.75
N SER A 58 -7.15 14.94 -1.69
CA SER A 58 -7.13 16.40 -1.62
C SER A 58 -5.71 16.94 -1.54
N GLN A 59 -4.78 16.29 -0.85
CA GLN A 59 -3.36 16.68 -0.83
C GLN A 59 -2.73 16.54 -2.22
N VAL A 60 -3.06 15.48 -2.97
CA VAL A 60 -2.63 15.33 -4.36
C VAL A 60 -3.19 16.46 -5.23
N LEU A 61 -4.49 16.76 -5.13
CA LEU A 61 -5.13 17.85 -5.89
C LEU A 61 -4.59 19.24 -5.50
N GLN A 62 -4.33 19.47 -4.22
CA GLN A 62 -3.76 20.71 -3.70
C GLN A 62 -2.38 20.98 -4.32
N VAL A 63 -1.52 19.96 -4.36
CA VAL A 63 -0.19 20.06 -4.96
C VAL A 63 -0.27 20.29 -6.48
N ILE A 64 -1.19 19.62 -7.18
CA ILE A 64 -1.43 19.86 -8.61
C ILE A 64 -1.90 21.30 -8.85
N SER A 65 -2.75 21.83 -7.98
CA SER A 65 -3.32 23.17 -8.11
C SER A 65 -2.39 24.30 -7.65
N SER A 66 -1.45 24.05 -6.73
CA SER A 66 -0.57 25.10 -6.18
C SER A 66 0.69 25.35 -6.99
N SER A 67 1.04 24.46 -7.92
CA SER A 67 2.24 24.57 -8.77
C SER A 67 1.92 25.23 -10.12
N THR A 68 1.64 26.53 -10.12
CA THR A 68 1.84 27.33 -11.34
C THR A 68 3.33 27.53 -11.58
N GLY A 69 3.98 26.55 -12.23
CA GLY A 69 5.31 26.72 -12.85
C GLY A 69 6.45 25.85 -12.31
N GLU A 70 6.32 25.20 -11.15
CA GLU A 70 7.38 24.36 -10.57
C GLU A 70 6.95 22.89 -10.47
N LEU A 71 7.56 22.03 -11.30
CA LEU A 71 7.23 20.60 -11.43
C LEU A 71 7.87 19.72 -10.35
N GLU A 72 9.00 20.13 -9.77
CA GLU A 72 9.74 19.36 -8.77
C GLU A 72 8.91 19.06 -7.51
N PRO A 73 8.18 20.04 -6.91
CA PRO A 73 7.34 19.79 -5.74
C PRO A 73 6.20 18.79 -6.04
N VAL A 74 5.67 18.82 -7.27
CA VAL A 74 4.61 17.91 -7.71
C VAL A 74 5.12 16.48 -7.76
N PHE A 75 6.29 16.25 -8.36
CA PHE A 75 6.89 14.92 -8.42
C PHE A 75 7.26 14.37 -7.05
N GLN A 76 7.70 15.23 -6.12
CA GLN A 76 7.95 14.84 -4.74
C GLN A 76 6.66 14.40 -4.04
N ALA A 77 5.56 15.13 -4.18
CA ALA A 77 4.28 14.76 -3.58
C ALA A 77 3.71 13.45 -4.15
N ILE A 78 3.80 13.26 -5.46
CA ILE A 78 3.39 12.00 -6.12
C ILE A 78 4.22 10.84 -5.56
N LEU A 79 5.54 11.01 -5.49
CA LEU A 79 6.42 9.94 -5.01
C LEU A 79 6.20 9.64 -3.51
N ALA A 80 5.92 10.67 -2.70
CA ALA A 80 5.56 10.50 -1.29
C ALA A 80 4.25 9.72 -1.12
N SER A 81 3.22 10.10 -1.87
CA SER A 81 1.92 9.42 -1.85
C SER A 81 2.04 7.96 -2.29
N ALA A 82 2.78 7.69 -3.37
CA ALA A 82 3.00 6.34 -3.87
C ALA A 82 3.79 5.48 -2.88
N THR A 83 4.85 6.05 -2.28
CA THR A 83 5.67 5.34 -1.28
C THR A 83 4.85 4.98 -0.04
N TRP A 84 4.03 5.92 0.45
CA TRP A 84 3.14 5.68 1.58
C TRP A 84 2.05 4.64 1.28
N SER A 85 1.35 4.78 0.15
CA SER A 85 0.28 3.85 -0.24
C SER A 85 0.77 2.43 -0.52
N CYS A 86 2.03 2.26 -0.94
CA CYS A 86 2.63 0.95 -1.19
C CYS A 86 3.38 0.38 0.03
N ASP A 87 3.39 1.08 1.17
CA ASP A 87 4.26 0.78 2.32
C ASP A 87 5.73 0.54 1.91
N ALA A 88 6.22 1.34 0.96
CA ALA A 88 7.54 1.18 0.39
C ALA A 88 8.59 1.88 1.23
N LYS A 89 9.79 1.29 1.34
CA LYS A 89 10.89 1.88 2.12
C LYS A 89 11.48 3.14 1.49
N PHE A 90 11.43 3.23 0.16
CA PHE A 90 11.91 4.38 -0.61
C PHE A 90 11.34 4.34 -2.03
N GLY A 91 11.41 5.48 -2.71
CA GLY A 91 10.91 5.66 -4.07
C GLY A 91 11.87 6.41 -4.98
N LEU A 92 11.79 6.12 -6.27
CA LEU A 92 12.49 6.80 -7.35
C LEU A 92 11.50 7.12 -8.47
N LEU A 93 11.59 8.35 -9.00
CA LEU A 93 10.86 8.74 -10.20
C LEU A 93 11.85 9.02 -11.33
N TYR A 94 11.60 8.40 -12.47
CA TYR A 94 12.41 8.54 -13.68
C TYR A 94 11.60 9.26 -14.75
N ARG A 95 12.31 10.04 -15.58
CA ARG A 95 11.82 10.54 -16.86
C ARG A 95 12.63 9.88 -17.97
N ILE A 96 11.95 9.41 -19.02
CA ILE A 96 12.64 8.75 -20.13
C ILE A 96 12.87 9.78 -21.23
N GLU A 97 14.14 10.06 -21.52
CA GLU A 97 14.55 11.01 -22.56
C GLU A 97 15.62 10.38 -23.45
N ASN A 98 15.42 10.38 -24.77
CA ASN A 98 16.39 9.88 -25.75
C ASN A 98 16.90 8.45 -25.45
N GLY A 99 16.00 7.57 -24.97
CA GLY A 99 16.34 6.18 -24.61
C GLY A 99 17.09 6.04 -23.29
N ALA A 100 17.16 7.10 -22.48
CA ALA A 100 17.80 7.12 -21.17
C ALA A 100 16.79 7.40 -20.05
N ALA A 101 16.92 6.70 -18.93
CA ALA A 101 16.21 7.06 -17.71
C ALA A 101 16.98 8.13 -16.94
N ARG A 102 16.34 9.25 -16.62
CA ARG A 102 16.87 10.29 -15.73
C ARG A 102 16.08 10.32 -14.44
N ILE A 103 16.74 10.21 -13.29
CA ILE A 103 16.07 10.39 -12.00
C ILE A 103 15.67 11.86 -11.87
N ILE A 104 14.38 12.12 -11.71
CA ILE A 104 13.81 13.46 -11.52
C ILE A 104 13.27 13.68 -10.10
N SER A 105 13.02 12.62 -9.34
CA SER A 105 12.65 12.72 -7.93
C SER A 105 13.07 11.46 -7.18
N ARG A 106 13.31 11.61 -5.88
CA ARG A 106 13.77 10.54 -4.98
C ARG A 106 13.26 10.79 -3.57
N LEU A 107 12.93 9.71 -2.87
CA LEU A 107 12.46 9.75 -1.49
C LEU A 107 13.02 8.56 -0.71
N GLY A 108 13.59 8.78 0.48
CA GLY A 108 13.98 7.70 1.41
C GLY A 108 15.19 6.83 1.01
N ILE A 109 15.93 7.17 -0.06
CA ILE A 109 17.01 6.32 -0.58
C ILE A 109 18.13 6.12 0.45
N PRO A 110 18.57 4.88 0.72
CA PRO A 110 19.72 4.61 1.57
C PRO A 110 21.00 5.34 1.11
N PRO A 111 21.82 5.89 2.02
CA PRO A 111 23.00 6.67 1.65
C PRO A 111 23.98 5.96 0.71
N ALA A 112 24.22 4.67 0.91
CA ALA A 112 25.11 3.88 0.06
C ALA A 112 24.62 3.80 -1.39
N LEU A 113 23.31 3.59 -1.58
CA LEU A 113 22.69 3.59 -2.90
C LEU A 113 22.67 5.00 -3.50
N ALA A 114 22.38 6.02 -2.70
CA ALA A 114 22.39 7.40 -3.16
C ALA A 114 23.78 7.83 -3.66
N GLU A 115 24.85 7.45 -2.96
CA GLU A 115 26.23 7.67 -3.39
C GLU A 115 26.57 6.89 -4.65
N TYR A 116 26.15 5.63 -4.75
CA TYR A 116 26.30 4.84 -5.97
C TYR A 116 25.66 5.52 -7.19
N LEU A 117 24.43 6.02 -7.03
CA LEU A 117 23.69 6.74 -8.08
C LEU A 117 24.31 8.10 -8.42
N LYS A 118 24.87 8.82 -7.43
CA LYS A 118 25.57 10.10 -7.66
C LYS A 118 26.89 9.94 -8.41
N ARG A 119 27.63 8.85 -8.15
CA ARG A 119 28.98 8.61 -8.71
C ARG A 119 28.99 8.30 -10.21
N GLY A 120 27.85 8.30 -10.90
CA GLY A 120 27.76 7.95 -12.32
C GLY A 120 27.35 9.11 -13.24
N PRO A 121 28.34 9.77 -13.87
CA PRO A 121 28.33 10.08 -15.30
C PRO A 121 29.37 9.25 -16.11
N HIS A 122 30.17 8.40 -15.44
CA HIS A 122 31.25 7.61 -16.06
C HIS A 122 31.08 6.08 -16.01
N ARG A 123 29.90 5.58 -15.61
CA ARG A 123 29.49 4.19 -15.86
C ARG A 123 28.46 4.22 -16.98
N PRO A 124 28.44 3.21 -17.89
CA PRO A 124 27.57 3.22 -19.05
C PRO A 124 26.19 3.64 -18.57
N PRO A 125 25.68 4.74 -19.12
CA PRO A 125 24.63 5.47 -18.44
C PRO A 125 23.35 4.63 -18.40
N LEU A 126 22.34 5.11 -17.68
CA LEU A 126 20.96 4.68 -17.85
C LEU A 126 20.45 4.78 -19.32
N ASN A 127 21.31 5.13 -20.29
CA ASN A 127 21.05 5.26 -21.74
C ASN A 127 20.96 3.93 -22.47
N ARG A 128 21.16 2.79 -21.81
CA ARG A 128 20.62 1.53 -22.30
C ARG A 128 19.65 1.03 -21.25
N LEU A 129 18.38 1.35 -21.48
CA LEU A 129 17.25 0.65 -20.89
C LEU A 129 17.34 -0.81 -21.32
N ASP A 130 18.17 -1.58 -20.61
CA ASP A 130 18.33 -2.99 -20.86
C ASP A 130 16.97 -3.66 -20.63
N PRO A 131 16.37 -4.33 -21.64
CA PRO A 131 15.08 -4.99 -21.52
C PRO A 131 15.04 -6.05 -20.41
N LEU A 132 16.18 -6.49 -19.88
CA LEU A 132 16.23 -7.40 -18.74
C LEU A 132 15.99 -6.69 -17.41
N THR A 133 16.28 -5.39 -17.30
CA THR A 133 16.04 -4.62 -16.06
C THR A 133 14.56 -4.29 -15.88
N ALA A 134 14.12 -4.13 -14.63
CA ALA A 134 12.72 -3.79 -14.34
C ALA A 134 12.24 -2.52 -15.08
N VAL A 135 13.06 -1.47 -15.11
CA VAL A 135 12.75 -0.22 -15.82
C VAL A 135 12.73 -0.42 -17.33
N GLY A 136 13.69 -1.16 -17.89
CA GLY A 136 13.69 -1.49 -19.32
C GLY A 136 12.46 -2.28 -19.76
N ARG A 137 12.01 -3.25 -18.95
CA ARG A 137 10.76 -3.99 -19.19
C ARG A 137 9.55 -3.08 -19.20
N VAL A 138 9.44 -2.12 -18.26
CA VAL A 138 8.35 -1.15 -18.24
C VAL A 138 8.37 -0.26 -19.49
N VAL A 139 9.55 0.21 -19.91
CA VAL A 139 9.65 1.06 -21.12
C VAL A 139 9.24 0.30 -22.38
N GLN A 140 9.63 -0.98 -22.49
CA GLN A 140 9.27 -1.80 -23.65
C GLN A 140 7.79 -2.20 -23.66
N SER A 141 7.28 -2.68 -22.52
CA SER A 141 5.91 -3.22 -22.42
C SER A 141 4.86 -2.14 -22.23
N ARG A 142 5.24 -0.95 -21.73
CA ARG A 142 4.32 0.08 -21.21
C ARG A 142 3.35 -0.45 -20.15
N GLN A 143 3.73 -1.52 -19.46
CA GLN A 143 2.95 -2.15 -18.40
C GLN A 143 3.69 -2.08 -17.08
N THR A 144 2.93 -2.11 -15.99
CA THR A 144 3.47 -2.21 -14.63
C THR A 144 4.26 -3.51 -14.49
N VAL A 145 5.45 -3.42 -13.92
CA VAL A 145 6.29 -4.56 -13.57
C VAL A 145 6.35 -4.68 -12.05
N HIS A 146 5.95 -5.84 -11.54
CA HIS A 146 6.03 -6.18 -10.13
C HIS A 146 6.93 -7.41 -9.95
N ILE A 147 7.92 -7.31 -9.07
CA ILE A 147 8.89 -8.36 -8.76
C ILE A 147 8.82 -8.64 -7.27
N ALA A 148 8.37 -9.85 -6.91
CA ALA A 148 8.17 -10.24 -5.51
C ALA A 148 9.49 -10.37 -4.74
N ASP A 149 10.50 -11.03 -5.33
CA ASP A 149 11.88 -11.07 -4.81
C ASP A 149 12.88 -10.69 -5.93
N TYR A 150 13.51 -9.54 -5.80
CA TYR A 150 14.40 -9.00 -6.81
C TYR A 150 15.72 -9.78 -6.90
N ARG A 151 16.04 -10.62 -5.91
CA ARG A 151 17.18 -11.53 -5.95
C ARG A 151 16.97 -12.73 -6.87
N THR A 152 15.73 -13.01 -7.25
CA THR A 152 15.41 -14.10 -8.17
C THR A 152 15.20 -13.60 -9.59
N ASP A 153 15.20 -12.27 -9.80
CA ASP A 153 15.09 -11.68 -11.13
C ASP A 153 16.35 -11.92 -11.96
N GLN A 154 16.16 -12.19 -13.25
CA GLN A 154 17.25 -12.49 -14.17
C GLN A 154 18.31 -11.37 -14.21
N SER A 155 17.91 -10.10 -14.12
CA SER A 155 18.85 -8.98 -14.08
C SER A 155 19.78 -9.03 -12.87
N TYR A 156 19.33 -9.55 -11.72
CA TYR A 156 20.17 -9.74 -10.56
C TYR A 156 21.10 -10.95 -10.71
N LEU A 157 20.58 -12.05 -11.25
CA LEU A 157 21.35 -13.28 -11.49
C LEU A 157 22.47 -13.05 -12.50
N ASP A 158 22.21 -12.26 -13.54
CA ASP A 158 23.20 -11.85 -14.55
C ASP A 158 24.13 -10.73 -14.05
N ARG A 159 23.99 -10.32 -12.79
CA ARG A 159 24.81 -9.32 -12.11
C ARG A 159 24.79 -7.95 -12.79
N ASP A 160 23.63 -7.53 -13.32
CA ASP A 160 23.45 -6.17 -13.81
C ASP A 160 23.85 -5.15 -12.71
N PRO A 161 24.76 -4.19 -12.99
CA PRO A 161 25.30 -3.31 -11.97
C PRO A 161 24.25 -2.47 -11.23
N LEU A 162 23.19 -2.01 -11.91
CA LEU A 162 22.15 -1.20 -11.27
C LEU A 162 21.27 -2.05 -10.37
N THR A 163 20.90 -3.24 -10.85
CA THR A 163 20.09 -4.21 -10.12
C THR A 163 20.82 -4.70 -8.87
N VAL A 164 22.10 -5.08 -9.01
CA VAL A 164 22.95 -5.48 -7.88
C VAL A 164 23.06 -4.36 -6.85
N ALA A 165 23.31 -3.12 -7.28
CA ALA A 165 23.36 -1.99 -6.36
C ALA A 165 22.02 -1.76 -5.63
N GLY A 166 20.89 -1.86 -6.34
CA GLY A 166 19.56 -1.78 -5.74
C GLY A 166 19.33 -2.83 -4.66
N VAL A 167 19.70 -4.08 -4.93
CA VAL A 167 19.53 -5.21 -4.00
C VAL A 167 20.51 -5.17 -2.83
N GLU A 168 21.78 -4.89 -3.08
CA GLU A 168 22.87 -5.00 -2.09
C GLU A 168 23.09 -3.71 -1.30
N LEU A 169 23.05 -2.54 -1.95
CA LEU A 169 23.24 -1.24 -1.29
C LEU A 169 21.90 -0.60 -0.89
N GLY A 170 20.87 -0.81 -1.70
CA GLY A 170 19.52 -0.31 -1.43
C GLY A 170 18.68 -1.25 -0.56
N GLY A 171 19.07 -2.52 -0.44
CA GLY A 171 18.30 -3.51 0.30
C GLY A 171 16.96 -3.88 -0.35
N ILE A 172 16.80 -3.63 -1.66
CA ILE A 172 15.56 -3.96 -2.37
C ILE A 172 15.34 -5.47 -2.34
N ARG A 173 14.12 -5.86 -1.95
CA ARG A 173 13.62 -7.24 -1.99
C ARG A 173 12.41 -7.33 -2.88
N THR A 174 11.43 -6.47 -2.70
CA THR A 174 10.29 -6.36 -3.62
C THR A 174 10.42 -5.06 -4.41
N LEU A 175 10.08 -5.10 -5.70
CA LEU A 175 10.13 -3.92 -6.57
C LEU A 175 8.84 -3.79 -7.37
N LEU A 176 8.27 -2.59 -7.35
CA LEU A 176 7.15 -2.20 -8.21
C LEU A 176 7.58 -1.01 -9.07
N VAL A 177 7.43 -1.14 -10.39
CA VAL A 177 7.73 -0.08 -11.36
C VAL A 177 6.46 0.17 -12.18
N VAL A 178 5.93 1.38 -12.09
CA VAL A 178 4.67 1.78 -12.73
C VAL A 178 4.97 2.82 -13.83
N PRO A 179 4.54 2.60 -15.08
CA PRO A 179 4.67 3.59 -16.13
C PRO A 179 3.71 4.77 -15.91
N MET A 180 4.21 5.99 -16.04
CA MET A 180 3.40 7.21 -16.12
C MET A 180 3.42 7.72 -17.56
N ILE A 181 2.34 7.51 -18.32
CA ILE A 181 2.32 7.80 -19.76
C ILE A 181 1.56 9.09 -20.02
N LYS A 182 2.15 9.99 -20.80
CA LYS A 182 1.49 11.20 -21.31
C LYS A 182 1.80 11.35 -22.80
N ASN A 183 0.77 11.41 -23.65
CA ASN A 183 0.93 11.58 -25.10
C ASN A 183 1.96 10.60 -25.70
N ASP A 184 1.87 9.31 -25.35
CA ASP A 184 2.81 8.26 -25.74
C ASP A 184 4.26 8.39 -25.25
N ALA A 185 4.56 9.35 -24.37
CA ALA A 185 5.84 9.52 -23.70
C ALA A 185 5.80 9.00 -22.26
N LEU A 186 6.95 8.54 -21.76
CA LEU A 186 7.21 8.00 -20.42
C LEU A 186 8.12 8.91 -19.58
#